data_AF-A0AAV4Y0U7-F1
#
_entry.id   AF-A0AAV4Y0U7-F1
#
_cell.length_a   1.000
_cell.length_b   1.000
_cell.length_c   1.000
_cell.angle_alpha   90.00
_cell.angle_beta   90.00
_cell.angle_gamma   90.00
#
_symmetry.space_group_name_H-M   'P 1'
#
loop_
_entity.id
_entity.type
_entity.pdbx_description
1 polymer ?
#
loop_
_entity_poly.entity_id
_entity_poly.type
_entity_poly.pdbx_seq_one_letter_code
_entity_poly.pdbx_strand_id
1 'polypeptide(L)'
;MRGARNHVMIYHALTSDLEESNRLYPPAPIIARKISKEISICGYTIPKRAQVLVSPFLVHRDGDVFPDPEKFDPERFLLENSAHIPDCGYIPFAAGPRNCIGRVFGEMEVKVLVCHILRNFSLHSGLEGPSASTHENHSRVVSTRPHQVSKQTTVNDF
;
A
#
# COMPACT_ATOMS: atom_id res chain seq x y z
N MET A 1 -31.03 -5.70 7.78
CA MET A 1 -29.65 -5.71 8.34
C MET A 1 -28.65 -6.44 7.42
N ARG A 2 -28.53 -6.07 6.13
CA ARG A 2 -27.57 -6.69 5.17
C ARG A 2 -26.36 -5.80 4.81
N GLY A 3 -26.31 -4.56 5.29
CA GLY A 3 -25.28 -3.59 4.89
C GLY A 3 -23.94 -3.72 5.60
N ALA A 4 -23.92 -4.05 6.90
CA ALA A 4 -22.70 -3.96 7.70
C ALA A 4 -21.62 -5.02 7.35
N ARG A 5 -22.03 -6.21 6.87
CA ARG A 5 -21.08 -7.30 6.56
C ARG A 5 -20.23 -7.02 5.32
N ASN A 6 -20.74 -6.26 4.34
CA ASN A 6 -20.02 -5.97 3.10
C ASN A 6 -18.91 -4.94 3.31
N HIS A 7 -19.12 -3.95 4.21
CA HIS A 7 -18.12 -2.92 4.47
C HIS A 7 -16.86 -3.46 5.16
N VAL A 8 -17.02 -4.42 6.08
CA VAL A 8 -15.90 -5.03 6.80
C VAL A 8 -15.05 -5.88 5.85
N MET A 9 -15.67 -6.69 4.98
CA MET A 9 -14.94 -7.48 3.99
C MET A 9 -14.16 -6.60 2.99
N ILE A 10 -14.75 -5.50 2.51
CA ILE A 10 -14.06 -4.56 1.62
C ILE A 10 -12.86 -3.91 2.32
N TYR A 11 -12.99 -3.59 3.61
CA TYR A 11 -11.90 -2.98 4.37
C TYR A 11 -10.69 -3.92 4.56
N HIS A 12 -10.94 -5.21 4.81
CA HIS A 12 -9.87 -6.21 4.92
C HIS A 12 -9.15 -6.45 3.60
N ALA A 13 -9.90 -6.54 2.48
CA ALA A 13 -9.32 -6.65 1.15
C ALA A 13 -8.39 -5.45 0.85
N LEU A 14 -8.91 -4.22 1.02
CA LEU A 14 -8.13 -3.01 0.78
C LEU A 14 -6.89 -2.89 1.68
N THR A 15 -6.95 -3.42 2.90
CA THR A 15 -5.79 -3.44 3.80
C THR A 15 -4.71 -4.36 3.25
N SER A 16 -5.08 -5.58 2.85
CA SER A 16 -4.14 -6.56 2.31
C SER A 16 -3.53 -6.09 0.99
N ASP A 17 -4.33 -5.43 0.13
CA ASP A 17 -3.87 -4.81 -1.12
C ASP A 17 -2.84 -3.71 -0.85
N LEU A 18 -3.08 -2.87 0.16
CA LEU A 18 -2.18 -1.80 0.55
C LEU A 18 -0.88 -2.34 1.14
N GLU A 19 -0.96 -3.40 1.93
CA GLU A 19 0.23 -4.05 2.51
C GLU A 19 1.09 -4.70 1.42
N GLU A 20 0.49 -5.40 0.47
CA GLU A 20 1.21 -5.95 -0.67
C GLU A 20 1.80 -4.86 -1.58
N SER A 21 1.07 -3.75 -1.77
CA SER A 21 1.59 -2.58 -2.48
C SER A 21 2.83 -2.01 -1.78
N ASN A 22 2.79 -1.87 -0.45
CA ASN A 22 3.91 -1.39 0.35
C ASN A 22 5.07 -2.41 0.41
N ARG A 23 4.80 -3.71 0.28
CA ARG A 23 5.82 -4.75 0.17
C ARG A 23 6.65 -4.53 -1.09
N LEU A 24 5.98 -4.47 -2.25
CA LEU A 24 6.65 -4.33 -3.55
C LEU A 24 7.23 -2.92 -3.75
N TYR A 25 6.51 -1.89 -3.29
CA TYR A 25 6.82 -0.48 -3.51
C TYR A 25 6.80 0.30 -2.19
N PRO A 26 7.75 0.05 -1.28
CA PRO A 26 7.80 0.73 0.00
C PRO A 26 8.02 2.25 -0.19
N PRO A 27 7.35 3.12 0.59
CA PRO A 27 7.52 4.57 0.49
C PRO A 27 8.97 5.05 0.65
N ALA A 28 9.76 4.33 1.46
CA ALA A 28 11.19 4.53 1.61
C ALA A 28 11.95 3.23 1.27
N PRO A 29 12.47 3.08 0.04
CA PRO A 29 13.13 1.83 -0.39
C PRO A 29 14.49 1.59 0.26
N ILE A 30 15.12 2.64 0.78
CA ILE A 30 16.38 2.60 1.53
C ILE A 30 16.28 3.53 2.74
N ILE A 31 16.77 3.05 3.87
CA ILE A 31 16.75 3.73 5.16
C ILE A 31 18.18 3.77 5.70
N ALA A 32 18.71 4.97 5.91
CA ALA A 32 20.05 5.15 6.47
C ALA A 32 20.03 5.21 8.02
N ARG A 33 21.09 4.68 8.63
CA ARG A 33 21.36 4.75 10.07
C ARG A 33 22.82 5.14 10.30
N LYS A 34 23.06 6.08 11.21
CA LYS A 34 24.41 6.43 11.65
C LYS A 34 24.68 5.73 12.98
N ILE A 35 25.76 4.96 13.02
CA ILE A 35 26.15 4.19 14.19
C ILE A 35 26.76 5.12 15.25
N SER A 36 26.15 5.16 16.44
CA SER A 36 26.53 6.06 17.54
C SER A 36 27.64 5.52 18.43
N LYS A 37 27.74 4.19 18.53
CA LYS A 37 28.78 3.43 19.23
C LYS A 37 29.11 2.19 18.40
N GLU A 38 30.32 1.67 18.51
CA GLU A 38 30.68 0.41 17.87
C GLU A 38 29.69 -0.70 18.26
N ILE A 39 29.28 -1.51 17.29
CA ILE A 39 28.34 -2.61 17.48
C ILE A 39 28.83 -3.85 16.75
N SER A 40 28.52 -5.03 17.29
CA SER A 40 28.71 -6.30 16.60
C SER A 40 27.36 -6.85 16.13
N ILE A 41 27.23 -7.14 14.83
CA ILE A 41 26.02 -7.70 14.21
C ILE A 41 26.46 -8.86 13.30
N CYS A 42 25.84 -10.03 13.45
CA CYS A 42 26.11 -11.21 12.61
C CYS A 42 27.60 -11.59 12.53
N GLY A 43 28.36 -11.37 13.61
CA GLY A 43 29.80 -11.61 13.66
C GLY A 43 30.68 -10.50 13.08
N TYR A 44 30.09 -9.43 12.54
CA TYR A 44 30.81 -8.27 12.01
C TYR A 44 30.84 -7.11 13.00
N THR A 45 32.01 -6.49 13.17
CA THR A 45 32.17 -5.26 13.96
C THR A 45 31.98 -4.04 13.08
N ILE A 46 30.96 -3.24 13.37
CA ILE A 46 30.63 -2.00 12.66
C ILE A 46 31.16 -0.81 13.47
N PRO A 47 32.08 -0.01 12.94
CA PRO A 47 32.73 1.04 13.70
C PRO A 47 31.78 2.20 14.01
N LYS A 48 32.10 2.94 15.08
CA LYS A 48 31.42 4.20 15.42
C LYS A 48 31.45 5.15 14.22
N ARG A 49 30.36 5.90 14.02
CA ARG A 49 30.13 6.87 12.93
C ARG A 49 29.93 6.27 11.54
N ALA A 50 30.00 4.95 11.37
CA ALA A 50 29.64 4.30 10.11
C ALA A 50 28.19 4.62 9.72
N GLN A 51 27.93 4.64 8.42
CA GLN A 51 26.58 4.64 7.87
C GLN A 51 26.19 3.22 7.47
N VAL A 52 25.04 2.77 7.96
CA VAL A 52 24.42 1.49 7.60
C VAL A 52 23.17 1.81 6.80
N LEU A 53 23.03 1.16 5.65
CA LEU A 53 21.85 1.24 4.81
C LEU A 53 21.03 -0.04 5.01
N VAL A 54 19.76 0.12 5.33
CA VAL A 54 18.77 -0.96 5.38
C VAL A 54 17.84 -0.76 4.20
N SER A 55 17.60 -1.80 3.40
CA SER A 55 16.71 -1.69 2.25
C SER A 55 15.44 -2.52 2.46
N PRO A 56 14.32 -1.89 2.86
CA PRO A 56 13.01 -2.55 2.81
C PRO A 56 12.73 -3.15 1.44
N PHE A 57 13.13 -2.48 0.36
CA PHE A 57 12.93 -2.95 -1.01
C PHE A 57 13.54 -4.35 -1.26
N LEU A 58 14.75 -4.60 -0.75
CA LEU A 58 15.42 -5.91 -0.86
C LEU A 58 14.86 -6.91 0.15
N VAL A 59 14.66 -6.52 1.41
CA VAL A 59 14.10 -7.39 2.46
C VAL A 59 12.74 -7.95 2.04
N HIS A 60 11.89 -7.12 1.44
CA HIS A 60 10.56 -7.51 0.99
C HIS A 60 10.56 -8.42 -0.26
N ARG A 61 11.72 -8.63 -0.88
CA ARG A 61 11.91 -9.50 -2.05
C ARG A 61 12.75 -10.74 -1.74
N ASP A 62 13.02 -10.97 -0.46
CA ASP A 62 13.65 -12.21 -0.02
C ASP A 62 12.72 -13.39 -0.34
N GLY A 63 13.17 -14.28 -1.22
CA GLY A 63 12.39 -15.44 -1.68
C GLY A 63 12.16 -16.48 -0.59
N ASP A 64 12.99 -16.48 0.46
CA ASP A 64 12.83 -17.38 1.60
C ASP A 64 11.67 -16.92 2.51
N VAL A 65 11.36 -15.61 2.49
CA VAL A 65 10.23 -15.03 3.24
C VAL A 65 8.99 -14.89 2.37
N PHE A 66 9.15 -14.46 1.11
CA PHE A 66 8.08 -14.21 0.16
C PHE A 66 8.28 -15.05 -1.10
N PRO A 67 7.72 -16.27 -1.18
CA PRO A 67 7.77 -17.10 -2.39
C PRO A 67 7.19 -16.35 -3.58
N ASP A 68 7.79 -16.41 -4.77
CA ASP A 68 7.45 -15.57 -5.93
C ASP A 68 7.44 -14.05 -5.58
N PRO A 69 8.59 -13.48 -5.17
CA PRO A 69 8.66 -12.17 -4.52
C PRO A 69 8.24 -11.00 -5.42
N GLU A 70 8.31 -11.16 -6.74
CA GLU A 70 7.90 -10.14 -7.72
C GLU A 70 6.38 -10.17 -8.01
N LYS A 71 5.68 -11.25 -7.64
CA LYS A 71 4.23 -11.37 -7.84
C LYS A 71 3.49 -10.51 -6.83
N PHE A 72 2.57 -9.68 -7.31
CA PHE A 72 1.58 -9.00 -6.48
C PHE A 72 0.54 -10.00 -5.99
N ASP A 73 0.58 -10.34 -4.70
CA ASP A 73 -0.29 -11.31 -4.06
C ASP A 73 -0.78 -10.82 -2.68
N PRO A 74 -1.94 -10.12 -2.61
CA PRO A 74 -2.50 -9.61 -1.37
C PRO A 74 -2.84 -10.69 -0.35
N GLU A 75 -3.05 -11.93 -0.78
CA GLU A 75 -3.46 -13.02 0.11
C GLU A 75 -2.39 -13.34 1.17
N ARG A 76 -1.12 -12.97 0.92
CA ARG A 76 -0.02 -13.08 1.90
C ARG A 76 -0.30 -12.38 3.22
N PHE A 77 -1.05 -11.28 3.17
CA PHE A 77 -1.34 -10.43 4.33
C PHE A 77 -2.69 -10.72 4.99
N LEU A 78 -3.42 -11.72 4.51
CA LEU A 78 -4.59 -12.23 5.23
C LEU A 78 -4.15 -12.77 6.59
N LEU A 79 -5.04 -12.68 7.58
CA LEU A 79 -4.76 -13.08 8.96
C LEU A 79 -4.27 -14.54 9.06
N GLU A 80 -4.82 -15.42 8.22
CA GLU A 80 -4.50 -16.84 8.18
C GLU A 80 -3.10 -17.10 7.61
N ASN A 81 -2.61 -16.21 6.75
CA ASN A 81 -1.37 -16.38 6.02
C ASN A 81 -0.22 -15.60 6.64
N SER A 82 -0.43 -14.42 7.22
CA SER A 82 0.66 -13.52 7.65
C SER A 82 1.56 -14.04 8.78
N ALA A 83 1.18 -15.12 9.47
CA ALA A 83 1.94 -15.70 10.58
C ALA A 83 3.33 -16.27 10.20
N HIS A 84 3.58 -16.54 8.91
CA HIS A 84 4.90 -17.03 8.45
C HIS A 84 5.93 -15.93 8.28
N ILE A 85 5.53 -14.66 8.29
CA ILE A 85 6.44 -13.53 8.07
C ILE A 85 7.26 -13.33 9.35
N PRO A 86 8.60 -13.47 9.31
CA PRO A 86 9.43 -13.33 10.49
C PRO A 86 9.48 -11.87 10.96
N ASP A 87 9.89 -11.69 12.22
CA ASP A 87 10.15 -10.35 12.75
C ASP A 87 11.11 -9.58 11.83
N CYS A 88 10.73 -8.34 11.51
CA CYS A 88 11.44 -7.48 10.56
C CYS A 88 11.53 -8.00 9.11
N GLY A 89 10.81 -9.07 8.74
CA GLY A 89 10.65 -9.52 7.34
C GLY A 89 9.76 -8.58 6.51
N TYR A 90 8.94 -7.77 7.17
CA TYR A 90 8.12 -6.72 6.55
C TYR A 90 8.27 -5.40 7.32
N ILE A 91 8.95 -4.43 6.71
CA ILE A 91 9.37 -3.15 7.31
C ILE A 91 9.17 -1.93 6.38
N PRO A 92 8.02 -1.77 5.72
CA PRO A 92 7.78 -0.66 4.77
C PRO A 92 7.89 0.72 5.42
N PHE A 93 7.65 0.79 6.72
CA PHE A 93 7.71 2.01 7.54
C PHE A 93 8.84 1.98 8.57
N ALA A 94 9.88 1.18 8.30
CA ALA A 94 10.94 0.81 9.23
C ALA A 94 10.43 0.06 10.49
N ALA A 95 11.35 -0.36 11.35
CA ALA A 95 11.06 -1.04 12.61
C ALA A 95 11.78 -0.37 13.80
N GLY A 96 11.34 -0.71 15.01
CA GLY A 96 11.92 -0.24 16.27
C GLY A 96 11.56 1.22 16.63
N PRO A 97 12.33 1.86 17.52
CA PRO A 97 11.99 3.16 18.13
C PRO A 97 12.05 4.35 17.15
N ARG A 98 12.52 4.13 15.92
CA ARG A 98 12.59 5.12 14.85
C ARG A 98 11.79 4.67 13.63
N ASN A 99 10.70 3.93 13.86
CA ASN A 99 9.70 3.65 12.84
C ASN A 99 8.92 4.92 12.47
N CYS A 100 8.20 4.87 11.36
CA CYS A 100 7.43 6.01 10.88
C CYS A 100 6.31 6.36 11.86
N ILE A 101 6.39 7.56 12.44
CA ILE A 101 5.32 8.10 13.30
C ILE A 101 4.00 8.31 12.53
N GLY A 102 4.08 8.52 11.22
CA GLY A 102 2.94 8.75 10.34
C GLY A 102 2.29 7.51 9.76
N ARG A 103 2.75 6.29 10.10
CA ARG A 103 2.25 5.04 9.49
C ARG A 103 0.73 4.94 9.52
N VAL A 104 0.14 5.04 10.72
CA VAL A 104 -1.31 4.86 10.92
C VAL A 104 -2.11 5.94 10.18
N PHE A 105 -1.63 7.17 10.21
CA PHE A 105 -2.29 8.29 9.52
C PHE A 105 -2.23 8.12 8.00
N GLY A 106 -1.05 7.83 7.45
CA GLY A 106 -0.89 7.64 5.99
C GLY A 106 -1.68 6.45 5.46
N GLU A 107 -1.70 5.32 6.18
CA GLU A 107 -2.52 4.17 5.81
C GLU A 107 -4.02 4.52 5.81
N MET A 108 -4.48 5.28 6.80
CA MET A 108 -5.86 5.75 6.85
C MET A 108 -6.20 6.69 5.70
N GLU A 109 -5.32 7.65 5.41
CA GLU A 109 -5.49 8.61 4.31
C GLU A 109 -5.61 7.91 2.96
N VAL A 110 -4.70 6.98 2.66
CA VAL A 110 -4.73 6.19 1.42
C VAL A 110 -6.00 5.35 1.33
N LYS A 111 -6.40 4.68 2.42
CA LYS A 111 -7.64 3.88 2.44
C LYS A 111 -8.88 4.73 2.15
N VAL A 112 -8.98 5.92 2.76
CA VAL A 112 -10.10 6.85 2.53
C VAL A 112 -10.10 7.34 1.07
N LEU A 113 -8.94 7.72 0.55
CA LEU A 113 -8.79 8.19 -0.82
C LEU A 113 -9.18 7.12 -1.83
N VAL A 114 -8.66 5.90 -1.69
CA VAL A 114 -8.97 4.77 -2.59
C VAL A 114 -10.45 4.41 -2.51
N CYS A 115 -11.04 4.31 -1.32
CA CYS A 115 -12.48 4.10 -1.16
C CYS A 115 -13.30 5.18 -1.88
N HIS A 116 -12.89 6.44 -1.77
CA HIS A 116 -13.57 7.55 -2.41
C HIS A 116 -13.47 7.47 -3.94
N ILE A 117 -12.29 7.15 -4.47
CA ILE A 117 -12.08 6.98 -5.91
C ILE A 117 -12.94 5.82 -6.44
N LEU A 118 -12.85 4.64 -5.82
CA LEU A 118 -13.59 3.44 -6.26
C LEU A 118 -15.11 3.59 -6.15
N ARG A 119 -15.60 4.43 -5.22
CA ARG A 119 -17.04 4.69 -5.08
C ARG A 119 -17.59 5.62 -6.16
N ASN A 120 -16.79 6.56 -6.65
CA ASN A 120 -17.27 7.64 -7.52
C ASN A 120 -16.80 7.50 -8.99
N PHE A 121 -15.76 6.71 -9.24
CA PHE A 121 -15.14 6.59 -10.56
C PHE A 121 -14.93 5.11 -10.92
N SER A 122 -14.95 4.83 -12.23
CA SER A 122 -14.46 3.56 -12.79
C SER A 122 -13.09 3.81 -13.40
N LEU A 123 -12.11 2.99 -13.02
CA LEU A 123 -10.72 3.12 -13.46
C LEU A 123 -10.43 2.13 -14.58
N HIS A 124 -9.79 2.62 -15.65
CA HIS A 124 -9.30 1.79 -16.75
C HIS A 124 -7.83 2.09 -17.00
N SER A 125 -7.04 1.03 -17.18
CA SER A 125 -5.66 1.15 -17.67
C SER A 125 -5.67 1.62 -19.13
N GLY A 126 -4.92 2.67 -19.44
CA GLY A 126 -4.64 3.06 -20.82
C GLY A 126 -3.47 2.30 -21.46
N LEU A 127 -2.83 1.41 -20.69
CA LEU A 127 -1.77 0.52 -21.18
C LEU A 127 -2.44 -0.77 -21.63
N GLU A 128 -2.30 -1.10 -22.92
CA GLU A 128 -2.66 -2.41 -23.46
C GLU A 128 -1.73 -3.46 -22.82
N GLY A 129 -2.25 -4.28 -21.92
CA GLY A 129 -1.52 -5.43 -21.39
C GLY A 129 -1.37 -6.53 -22.45
N PRO A 130 -0.42 -7.46 -22.32
CA PRO A 130 -0.24 -8.58 -23.27
C PRO A 130 -1.39 -9.61 -23.33
N SER A 131 -2.53 -9.37 -22.68
CA SER A 131 -3.72 -10.20 -22.84
C SER A 131 -4.99 -9.47 -22.40
N ALA A 132 -5.57 -8.71 -23.32
CA ALA A 132 -6.99 -8.37 -23.28
C ALA A 132 -7.51 -8.24 -24.72
N SER A 133 -7.43 -9.35 -25.47
CA SER A 133 -8.14 -9.45 -26.75
C SER A 133 -9.65 -9.59 -26.48
N THR A 134 -10.37 -8.48 -26.40
CA THR A 134 -11.79 -8.46 -26.80
C THR A 134 -12.17 -7.05 -27.28
N HIS A 135 -12.16 -6.93 -28.61
CA HIS A 135 -12.94 -6.05 -29.47
C HIS A 135 -13.06 -4.55 -29.16
N GLU A 136 -12.53 -3.79 -30.11
CA GLU A 136 -12.85 -2.42 -30.51
C GLU A 136 -14.18 -1.86 -29.96
N ASN A 137 -14.08 -0.76 -29.22
CA ASN A 137 -14.75 0.47 -29.61
C ASN A 137 -14.11 1.68 -28.94
N HIS A 138 -13.65 2.60 -29.79
CA HIS A 138 -13.19 3.92 -29.43
C HIS A 138 -14.24 4.67 -28.58
N SER A 139 -13.98 4.82 -27.29
CA SER A 139 -14.47 5.99 -26.54
C SER A 139 -13.61 6.21 -25.30
N ARG A 140 -12.73 7.21 -25.35
CA ARG A 140 -12.16 7.82 -24.14
C ARG A 140 -13.31 8.41 -23.33
N VAL A 141 -13.75 7.70 -22.30
CA VAL A 141 -14.77 8.20 -21.37
C VAL A 141 -14.29 7.95 -19.96
N VAL A 142 -13.62 8.95 -19.37
CA VAL A 142 -13.68 9.14 -17.92
C VAL A 142 -15.05 9.74 -17.64
N SER A 143 -16.07 8.89 -17.48
CA SER A 143 -17.39 9.35 -17.05
C SER A 143 -17.32 9.59 -15.55
N THR A 144 -17.16 10.85 -15.16
CA THR A 144 -17.59 11.27 -13.83
C THR A 144 -19.11 11.20 -13.84
N ARG A 145 -19.72 10.30 -13.05
CA ARG A 145 -21.15 10.46 -12.77
C ARG A 145 -21.24 11.69 -11.87
N PRO A 146 -21.83 12.81 -12.30
CA PRO A 146 -22.09 13.89 -11.37
C PRO A 146 -23.11 13.34 -10.38
N HIS A 147 -22.74 13.25 -9.10
CA HIS A 147 -23.75 13.21 -8.06
C HIS A 147 -24.56 14.50 -8.23
N GLN A 148 -25.80 14.38 -8.69
CA GLN A 148 -26.71 15.50 -8.85
C GLN A 148 -26.88 16.19 -7.50
N VAL A 149 -26.10 17.26 -7.28
CA VAL A 149 -26.43 18.24 -6.26
C VAL A 149 -27.66 18.96 -6.80
N SER A 150 -28.82 18.66 -6.21
CA SER A 150 -30.05 19.37 -6.50
C SER A 150 -29.82 20.86 -6.22
N LYS A 151 -29.73 21.65 -7.30
CA LYS A 151 -29.92 23.09 -7.21
C LYS A 151 -31.40 23.33 -6.91
N GLN A 152 -31.72 23.77 -5.70
CA GLN A 152 -32.92 24.57 -5.48
C GLN A 152 -32.53 26.05 -5.56
N THR A 153 -32.87 26.64 -6.70
CA THR A 153 -33.12 28.07 -6.95
C THR A 153 -34.09 28.60 -5.86
N THR A 154 -33.97 29.79 -5.28
CA THR A 154 -34.19 31.10 -5.92
C THR A 154 -33.53 32.27 -5.18
N VAL A 155 -33.22 33.27 -6.00
CA VAL A 155 -32.78 34.64 -5.73
C VAL A 155 -33.91 35.49 -5.12
N ASN A 156 -33.53 36.46 -4.28
CA ASN A 156 -34.24 37.64 -3.74
C ASN A 156 -35.33 37.45 -2.65
N ASP A 157 -35.05 37.94 -1.44
CA ASP A 157 -35.62 39.21 -0.91
C ASP A 157 -35.02 39.55 0.47
N PHE A 158 -34.36 40.72 0.53
CA PHE A 158 -33.77 41.46 1.68
C PHE A 158 -32.54 40.90 2.42
#